data_AF-A0A7S2XHA3-F1
#
_entry.id   AF-A0A7S2XHA3-F1
#
_cell.length_a   1.000
_cell.length_b   1.000
_cell.length_c   1.000
_cell.angle_alpha   90.00
_cell.angle_beta   90.00
_cell.angle_gamma   90.00
#
_symmetry.space_group_name_H-M   'P 1'
#
loop_
_entity.id
_entity.type
_entity.pdbx_description
1 polymer ?
#
loop_
_entity_poly.entity_id
_entity_poly.type
_entity_poly.pdbx_seq_one_letter_code
_entity_poly.pdbx_strand_id
1 'polypeptide(L)'
;TRYDRMHVPGPLNFTKMCTATRAMIGKHNFIHFSGLKSVTMRQNRSTLKTITSFNISKIENGLKFSIRGNGFLYHQVRHMVGAVIACGKSNVQVCYLQQLLCCDALNDENRTPRWKMCHAQGLCLRDIEIMELPDPTKLIHPEFEHDEHGRVTSIEIKRRVTEP
;
A
#
# COMPACT_ATOMS: atom_id res chain seq x y z
N THR A 1 -16.52 2.23 -22.98
CA THR A 1 -15.20 1.65 -22.63
C THR A 1 -15.22 1.37 -21.13
N ARG A 2 -15.04 0.12 -20.70
CA ARG A 2 -15.24 -0.31 -19.30
C ARG A 2 -14.14 0.30 -18.40
N TYR A 3 -14.53 1.17 -17.47
CA TYR A 3 -13.64 1.93 -16.55
C TYR A 3 -13.04 1.09 -15.40
N ASP A 4 -13.10 -0.25 -15.47
CA ASP A 4 -12.75 -1.18 -14.38
C ASP A 4 -11.35 -1.81 -14.53
N ARG A 5 -10.61 -1.48 -15.59
CA ARG A 5 -9.35 -2.16 -15.93
C ARG A 5 -8.33 -1.25 -16.61
N MET A 6 -7.06 -1.65 -16.55
CA MET A 6 -5.95 -0.99 -17.24
C MET A 6 -5.46 -1.87 -18.38
N HIS A 7 -5.41 -1.31 -19.59
CA HIS A 7 -4.82 -1.99 -20.73
C HIS A 7 -3.29 -1.90 -20.65
N VAL A 8 -2.61 -3.05 -20.83
CA VAL A 8 -1.15 -3.13 -20.88
C VAL A 8 -0.77 -3.70 -22.24
N PRO A 9 -0.19 -2.89 -23.15
CA PRO A 9 0.19 -3.38 -24.46
C PRO A 9 1.43 -4.28 -24.37
N GLY A 10 1.50 -5.26 -25.27
CA GLY A 10 2.62 -6.16 -25.43
C GLY A 10 2.59 -7.39 -24.52
N PRO A 11 3.47 -8.37 -24.78
CA PRO A 11 3.53 -9.61 -24.02
C PRO A 11 4.03 -9.37 -22.58
N LEU A 12 3.56 -10.21 -21.66
CA LEU A 12 3.99 -10.22 -20.26
C LEU A 12 4.49 -11.61 -19.87
N ASN A 13 5.69 -11.69 -19.31
CA ASN A 13 6.23 -12.92 -18.77
C ASN A 13 5.61 -13.23 -17.40
N PHE A 14 4.67 -14.19 -17.38
CA PHE A 14 3.95 -14.59 -16.17
C PHE A 14 4.87 -15.08 -15.06
N THR A 15 5.86 -15.90 -15.38
CA THR A 15 6.82 -16.44 -14.40
C THR A 15 7.60 -15.33 -13.70
N LYS A 16 8.11 -14.34 -14.45
CA LYS A 16 8.81 -13.17 -13.88
C LYS A 16 7.89 -12.34 -12.98
N MET A 17 6.64 -12.15 -13.38
CA MET A 17 5.67 -11.43 -12.56
C MET A 17 5.37 -12.17 -11.24
N CYS A 18 5.20 -13.49 -11.28
CA CYS A 18 5.03 -14.29 -10.07
C CYS A 18 6.25 -14.19 -9.14
N THR A 19 7.47 -14.26 -9.68
CA THR A 19 8.69 -14.10 -8.87
C THR A 19 8.76 -12.70 -8.24
N ALA A 20 8.43 -11.65 -9.00
CA ALA A 20 8.37 -10.28 -8.48
C ALA A 20 7.35 -10.12 -7.34
N THR A 21 6.17 -10.74 -7.45
CA THR A 21 5.15 -10.68 -6.39
C THR A 21 5.62 -11.33 -5.10
N ARG A 22 6.29 -12.50 -5.19
CA ARG A 22 6.83 -13.21 -4.02
C ARG A 22 7.90 -12.40 -3.30
N ALA A 23 8.74 -11.69 -4.04
CA ALA A 23 9.77 -10.83 -3.46
C ALA A 23 9.19 -9.69 -2.60
N MET A 24 7.94 -9.30 -2.83
CA MET A 24 7.26 -8.22 -2.12
C MET A 24 6.45 -8.70 -0.90
N ILE A 25 6.33 -10.00 -0.67
CA ILE A 25 5.62 -10.57 0.50
C ILE A 25 6.52 -10.45 1.73
N GLY A 26 5.94 -10.13 2.88
CA GLY A 26 6.65 -9.92 4.14
C GLY A 26 6.64 -8.48 4.61
N LYS A 27 7.47 -8.18 5.62
CA LYS A 27 7.62 -6.86 6.23
C LYS A 27 8.80 -6.13 5.58
N HIS A 28 8.52 -5.06 4.86
CA HIS A 28 9.52 -4.29 4.10
C HIS A 28 9.32 -2.78 4.25
N ASN A 29 10.34 -2.02 3.88
CA ASN A 29 10.21 -0.58 3.68
C ASN A 29 9.65 -0.30 2.28
N PHE A 30 8.40 0.17 2.18
CA PHE A 30 7.73 0.39 0.90
C PHE A 30 7.84 1.83 0.38
N ILE A 31 8.78 2.61 0.90
CA ILE A 31 8.98 4.02 0.55
C ILE A 31 9.12 4.26 -0.97
N HIS A 32 9.91 3.43 -1.66
CA HIS A 32 10.15 3.52 -3.11
C HIS A 32 8.94 3.09 -3.96
N PHE A 33 7.97 2.43 -3.32
CA PHE A 33 6.72 2.04 -3.93
C PHE A 33 5.62 3.03 -3.58
N SER A 34 5.90 4.21 -3.03
CA SER A 34 4.87 5.16 -2.61
C SER A 34 4.94 6.48 -3.38
N GLY A 35 3.80 7.17 -3.46
CA GLY A 35 3.73 8.54 -3.96
C GLY A 35 4.01 9.61 -2.89
N LEU A 36 4.56 9.22 -1.74
CA LEU A 36 4.82 10.15 -0.63
C LEU A 36 5.94 11.11 -1.01
N LYS A 37 5.72 12.42 -0.84
CA LYS A 37 6.78 13.44 -0.98
C LYS A 37 7.58 13.56 0.32
N SER A 38 8.83 14.03 0.23
CA SER A 38 9.75 14.17 1.38
C SER A 38 9.12 14.95 2.54
N VAL A 39 8.34 16.01 2.25
CA VAL A 39 7.63 16.83 3.23
C VAL A 39 6.59 16.05 4.05
N THR A 40 5.89 15.09 3.45
CA THR A 40 4.85 14.28 4.12
C THR A 40 5.45 13.20 5.03
N MET A 41 6.70 12.79 4.80
CA MET A 41 7.36 11.76 5.61
C MET A 41 7.73 12.26 7.02
N ARG A 42 7.86 13.59 7.20
CA ARG A 42 8.11 14.22 8.52
C ARG A 42 6.95 14.05 9.51
N GLN A 43 5.78 13.58 9.06
CA GLN A 43 4.59 13.36 9.90
C GLN A 43 4.59 11.99 10.63
N ASN A 44 5.75 11.37 10.82
CA ASN A 44 5.96 10.18 11.66
C ASN A 44 5.09 8.95 11.31
N ARG A 45 4.74 8.76 10.03
CA ARG A 45 4.07 7.54 9.57
C ARG A 45 5.11 6.50 9.17
N SER A 46 5.10 5.34 9.82
CA SER A 46 6.00 4.24 9.49
C SER A 46 5.87 3.83 8.02
N THR A 47 6.98 3.83 7.28
CA THR A 47 7.07 3.34 5.90
C THR A 47 7.20 1.82 5.82
N LEU A 48 7.34 1.17 6.99
CA LEU A 48 7.27 -0.28 7.11
C LEU A 48 5.82 -0.73 6.98
N LYS A 49 5.57 -1.67 6.07
CA LYS A 49 4.28 -2.34 5.88
C LYS A 49 4.51 -3.83 5.72
N THR A 50 3.48 -4.60 6.06
CA THR A 50 3.50 -6.05 5.92
C THR A 50 2.51 -6.46 4.85
N ILE A 51 3.01 -7.07 3.78
CA ILE A 51 2.20 -7.71 2.75
C ILE A 51 2.08 -9.18 3.11
N THR A 52 0.86 -9.64 3.40
CA THR A 52 0.60 -11.03 3.78
C THR A 52 0.35 -11.92 2.57
N SER A 53 -0.19 -11.37 1.48
CA SER A 53 -0.30 -12.08 0.21
C SER A 53 -0.23 -11.14 -0.99
N PHE A 54 0.38 -11.61 -2.07
CA PHE A 54 0.38 -10.95 -3.37
C PHE A 54 0.31 -12.00 -4.48
N ASN A 55 -0.86 -12.14 -5.08
CA ASN A 55 -1.16 -13.17 -6.08
C ASN A 55 -1.56 -12.58 -7.43
N ILE A 56 -1.25 -13.30 -8.50
CA ILE A 56 -1.70 -13.02 -9.87
C ILE A 56 -2.49 -14.23 -10.36
N SER A 57 -3.69 -13.99 -10.86
CA SER A 57 -4.52 -15.01 -11.52
C SER A 57 -4.83 -14.60 -12.95
N LYS A 58 -4.86 -15.57 -13.85
CA LYS A 58 -5.39 -15.38 -15.21
C LYS A 58 -6.91 -15.35 -15.14
N ILE A 59 -7.51 -14.38 -15.81
CA ILE A 59 -8.95 -14.29 -16.02
C ILE A 59 -9.20 -14.23 -17.53
N GLU A 60 -10.44 -14.49 -17.95
CA GLU A 60 -10.83 -14.54 -19.37
C GLU A 60 -10.27 -13.37 -20.20
N ASN A 61 -10.26 -12.16 -19.62
CA ASN A 61 -9.87 -10.93 -20.32
C ASN A 61 -8.67 -10.22 -19.66
N GLY A 62 -7.71 -10.97 -19.11
CA GLY A 62 -6.45 -10.42 -18.62
C GLY A 62 -5.92 -11.05 -17.33
N LEU A 63 -5.36 -10.20 -16.46
CA LEU A 63 -4.76 -10.61 -15.19
C LEU A 63 -5.42 -9.88 -14.03
N LYS A 64 -5.72 -10.62 -12.97
CA LYS A 64 -6.20 -10.08 -11.70
C LYS A 64 -5.09 -10.19 -10.66
N PHE A 65 -4.73 -9.04 -10.09
CA PHE A 65 -3.82 -8.93 -8.96
C PHE A 65 -4.65 -8.91 -7.68
N SER A 66 -4.21 -9.64 -6.65
CA SER A 66 -4.84 -9.64 -5.33
C SER A 66 -3.75 -9.46 -4.29
N ILE A 67 -3.84 -8.38 -3.52
CA ILE A 67 -2.83 -7.96 -2.56
C ILE A 67 -3.53 -7.80 -1.21
N ARG A 68 -2.93 -8.37 -0.17
CA ARG A 68 -3.39 -8.26 1.21
C ARG A 68 -2.23 -7.82 2.10
N GLY A 69 -2.51 -6.95 3.06
CA GLY A 69 -1.51 -6.46 4.01
C GLY A 69 -2.16 -5.74 5.18
N ASN A 70 -1.36 -5.37 6.18
CA ASN A 70 -1.81 -4.66 7.37
C ASN A 70 -2.08 -3.16 7.15
N GLY A 71 -1.84 -2.67 5.94
CA GLY A 71 -2.01 -1.29 5.54
C GLY A 71 -1.14 -0.98 4.33
N PHE A 72 -1.44 0.14 3.66
CA PHE A 72 -0.72 0.57 2.47
C PHE A 72 -0.36 2.06 2.57
N LEU A 73 0.82 2.43 2.09
CA LEU A 73 1.22 3.81 1.89
C LEU A 73 0.43 4.43 0.73
N TYR A 74 0.47 5.76 0.64
CA TYR A 74 -0.14 6.48 -0.47
C TYR A 74 0.40 5.98 -1.81
N HIS A 75 -0.51 5.58 -2.71
CA HIS A 75 -0.23 4.96 -4.01
C HIS A 75 0.52 3.61 -3.99
N GLN A 76 0.76 3.00 -2.82
CA GLN A 76 1.62 1.81 -2.69
C GLN A 76 1.26 0.70 -3.67
N VAL A 77 -0.01 0.30 -3.64
CA VAL A 77 -0.53 -0.80 -4.46
C VAL A 77 -0.33 -0.53 -5.96
N ARG A 78 -0.56 0.72 -6.41
CA ARG A 78 -0.45 1.10 -7.82
C ARG A 78 0.98 1.07 -8.32
N HIS A 79 1.95 1.45 -7.48
CA HIS A 79 3.37 1.31 -7.80
C HIS A 79 3.83 -0.14 -7.73
N MET A 80 3.38 -0.94 -6.75
CA MET A 80 3.70 -2.36 -6.67
C MET A 80 3.28 -3.10 -7.94
N VAL A 81 2.03 -2.92 -8.38
CA VAL A 81 1.54 -3.53 -9.63
C VAL A 81 2.33 -3.03 -10.84
N GLY A 82 2.65 -1.73 -10.90
CA GLY A 82 3.48 -1.16 -11.96
C GLY A 82 4.87 -1.77 -12.05
N ALA A 83 5.51 -1.99 -10.91
CA ALA A 83 6.82 -2.65 -10.81
C ALA A 83 6.76 -4.11 -11.27
N VAL A 84 5.74 -4.86 -10.85
CA VAL A 84 5.53 -6.24 -11.29
C VAL A 84 5.32 -6.32 -12.80
N ILE A 85 4.51 -5.44 -13.38
CA ILE A 85 4.32 -5.36 -14.85
C ILE A 85 5.65 -5.03 -15.55
N ALA A 86 6.45 -4.10 -15.01
CA ALA A 86 7.77 -3.78 -15.56
C ALA A 86 8.72 -4.98 -15.52
N CYS A 87 8.67 -5.83 -14.48
CA CYS A 87 9.37 -7.11 -14.46
C CYS A 87 8.84 -8.10 -15.49
N GLY A 88 7.51 -8.17 -15.68
CA GLY A 88 6.89 -8.98 -16.73
C GLY A 88 7.33 -8.57 -18.14
N LYS A 89 7.59 -7.28 -18.35
CA LYS A 89 8.16 -6.72 -19.59
C LYS A 89 9.68 -6.83 -19.68
N SER A 90 10.35 -7.31 -18.64
CA SER A 90 11.81 -7.34 -18.51
C SER A 90 12.50 -5.96 -18.51
N ASN A 91 11.75 -4.89 -18.27
CA ASN A 91 12.31 -3.53 -18.13
C ASN A 91 13.00 -3.34 -16.77
N VAL A 92 12.58 -4.11 -15.76
CA VAL A 92 13.11 -4.08 -14.40
C VAL A 92 13.40 -5.51 -13.95
N GLN A 93 14.55 -5.73 -13.29
CA GLN A 93 14.91 -7.02 -12.73
C GLN A 93 14.30 -7.20 -11.32
N VAL A 94 14.01 -8.44 -10.92
CA VAL A 94 13.46 -8.73 -9.59
C VAL A 94 14.44 -8.35 -8.48
N CYS A 95 15.74 -8.57 -8.69
CA CYS A 95 16.78 -8.20 -7.71
C CYS A 95 16.77 -6.70 -7.40
N TYR A 96 16.48 -5.85 -8.40
CA TYR A 96 16.34 -4.41 -8.19
C TYR A 96 15.15 -4.09 -7.27
N LEU A 97 14.02 -4.80 -7.40
CA LEU A 97 12.89 -4.61 -6.48
C LEU A 97 13.27 -5.01 -5.05
N GLN A 98 13.99 -6.12 -4.88
CA GLN A 98 14.47 -6.57 -3.57
C GLN A 98 15.41 -5.55 -2.92
N GLN A 99 16.32 -4.96 -3.70
CA GLN A 99 17.18 -3.87 -3.22
C GLN A 99 16.33 -2.71 -2.69
N LEU A 100 15.34 -2.25 -3.46
CA LEU A 100 14.47 -1.14 -3.04
C LEU A 100 13.62 -1.45 -1.79
N LEU A 101 13.29 -2.72 -1.53
CA LEU A 101 12.54 -3.13 -0.33
C LEU A 101 13.41 -3.14 0.93
N CYS A 102 14.72 -3.35 0.76
CA CYS A 102 15.71 -3.36 1.84
C CYS A 102 16.35 -1.99 2.10
N CYS A 103 16.27 -1.05 1.16
CA CYS A 103 16.88 0.27 1.30
C CYS A 103 16.06 1.23 2.16
N ASP A 104 16.74 1.94 3.06
CA ASP A 104 16.18 3.08 3.79
C ASP A 104 16.50 4.39 3.06
N ALA A 105 15.69 4.76 2.08
CA ALA A 105 15.90 5.97 1.28
C ALA A 105 15.17 7.21 1.83
N LEU A 106 15.31 7.48 3.13
CA LEU A 106 14.71 8.66 3.76
C LEU A 106 15.25 9.98 3.18
N ASN A 107 16.43 9.96 2.55
CA ASN A 107 17.13 11.14 2.03
C ASN A 107 17.24 11.22 0.50
N ASP A 108 16.59 10.31 -0.23
CA ASP A 108 16.61 10.36 -1.70
C ASP A 108 15.53 11.35 -2.19
N GLU A 109 15.95 12.55 -2.53
CA GLU A 109 15.08 13.60 -3.07
C GLU A 109 14.60 13.29 -4.50
N ASN A 110 15.27 12.35 -5.20
CA ASN A 110 14.99 11.94 -6.57
C ASN A 110 14.48 10.50 -6.66
N ARG A 111 13.52 10.12 -5.78
CA ARG A 111 12.76 8.85 -5.84
C ARG A 111 11.87 8.77 -7.09
N THR A 112 12.48 8.62 -8.25
CA THR A 112 11.79 8.39 -9.52
C THR A 112 11.80 6.88 -9.81
N PRO A 113 10.64 6.21 -9.75
CA PRO A 113 10.59 4.78 -10.00
C PRO A 113 10.91 4.47 -11.47
N ARG A 114 11.60 3.35 -11.72
CA ARG A 114 11.87 2.83 -13.08
C ARG A 114 10.65 2.19 -13.76
N TRP A 115 9.46 2.43 -13.21
CA TRP A 115 8.19 1.92 -13.70
C TRP A 115 7.15 3.03 -13.66
N LYS A 116 6.10 2.88 -14.48
CA LYS A 116 4.95 3.78 -14.45
C LYS A 116 3.98 3.31 -13.36
N MET A 117 3.46 4.26 -12.58
CA MET A 117 2.37 3.99 -11.65
C MET A 117 1.11 3.57 -12.44
N CYS A 118 0.47 2.47 -12.04
CA CYS A 118 -0.76 2.01 -12.69
C CYS A 118 -1.90 3.02 -12.54
N HIS A 119 -2.86 3.02 -13.46
CA HIS A 119 -4.08 3.85 -13.35
C HIS A 119 -4.93 3.44 -12.13
N ALA A 120 -5.64 4.40 -11.52
CA ALA A 120 -6.47 4.13 -10.34
C ALA A 120 -7.73 3.31 -10.66
N GLN A 121 -8.25 3.44 -11.89
CA GLN A 121 -9.53 2.86 -12.32
C GLN A 121 -9.61 1.32 -12.23
N GLY A 122 -8.46 0.63 -12.19
CA GLY A 122 -8.40 -0.83 -12.03
C GLY A 122 -8.22 -1.33 -10.59
N LEU A 123 -8.17 -0.42 -9.61
CA LEU A 123 -7.99 -0.75 -8.20
C LEU A 123 -9.32 -0.70 -7.46
N CYS A 124 -9.64 -1.77 -6.74
CA CYS A 124 -10.78 -1.81 -5.82
C CYS A 124 -10.34 -2.37 -4.47
N LEU A 125 -10.94 -1.83 -3.40
CA LEU A 125 -10.91 -2.46 -2.10
C LEU A 125 -11.94 -3.58 -2.11
N ARG A 126 -11.51 -4.80 -1.76
CA ARG A 126 -12.38 -5.98 -1.81
C ARG A 126 -12.94 -6.36 -0.45
N ASP A 127 -12.09 -6.33 0.57
CA ASP A 127 -12.45 -6.84 1.90
C ASP A 127 -11.58 -6.17 2.97
N ILE A 128 -12.10 -6.09 4.19
CA ILE A 128 -11.40 -5.65 5.39
C ILE A 128 -11.71 -6.67 6.48
N GLU A 129 -10.69 -7.37 6.96
CA GLU A 129 -10.83 -8.26 8.11
C GLU A 129 -10.58 -7.48 9.40
N ILE A 130 -11.60 -7.46 10.27
CA ILE A 130 -11.56 -6.83 11.59
C ILE A 130 -11.68 -7.97 12.62
N MET A 131 -10.69 -8.11 13.50
CA MET A 131 -10.59 -9.23 14.44
C MET A 131 -11.70 -9.22 15.49
N GLU A 132 -12.13 -8.04 15.92
CA GLU A 132 -13.28 -7.84 16.80
C GLU A 132 -14.00 -6.57 16.34
N LEU A 133 -15.29 -6.68 16.02
CA LEU A 133 -16.12 -5.50 15.85
C LEU A 133 -16.38 -4.93 17.26
N PRO A 134 -15.97 -3.68 17.56
CA PRO A 134 -16.45 -3.05 18.77
C PRO A 134 -17.99 -3.06 18.72
N ASP A 135 -18.62 -3.39 19.85
CA ASP A 135 -20.08 -3.33 19.99
C ASP A 135 -20.54 -1.96 19.47
N PRO A 136 -21.34 -1.89 18.40
CA PRO A 136 -21.73 -0.61 17.78
C PRO A 136 -22.54 0.27 18.74
N THR A 137 -23.01 -0.31 19.84
CA THR A 137 -23.73 0.38 20.93
C THR A 137 -22.78 0.95 21.98
N LYS A 138 -21.51 0.56 21.99
CA LYS A 138 -20.48 1.05 22.92
C LYS A 138 -19.69 2.17 22.28
N LEU A 139 -19.52 3.24 23.04
CA LEU A 139 -18.67 4.36 22.66
C LEU A 139 -17.22 3.88 22.50
N ILE A 140 -16.55 4.34 21.43
CA ILE A 140 -15.15 3.99 21.12
C ILE A 140 -14.19 4.59 22.17
N HIS A 141 -14.64 5.59 22.93
CA HIS A 141 -13.95 6.20 24.06
C HIS A 141 -14.93 6.58 25.18
N PRO A 142 -15.43 5.65 26.01
CA PRO A 142 -16.43 5.97 27.04
C PRO A 142 -15.93 6.98 28.09
N GLU A 143 -14.62 7.25 28.16
CA GLU A 143 -14.00 8.22 29.05
C GLU A 143 -14.24 9.71 28.69
N PHE A 144 -14.72 10.01 27.47
CA PHE A 144 -15.03 11.39 27.06
C PHE A 144 -16.54 11.66 27.04
N GLU A 145 -16.93 12.93 27.08
CA GLU A 145 -18.32 13.32 26.81
C GLU A 145 -18.65 13.15 25.33
N HIS A 146 -19.85 12.62 25.07
CA HIS A 146 -20.36 12.37 23.73
C HIS A 146 -21.73 13.04 23.54
N ASP A 147 -22.01 13.46 22.31
CA ASP A 147 -23.33 13.91 21.90
C ASP A 147 -24.30 12.72 21.68
N GLU A 148 -25.55 13.05 21.34
CA GLU A 148 -26.60 12.07 21.01
C GLU A 148 -26.29 11.17 19.79
N HIS A 149 -25.23 11.48 19.04
CA HIS A 149 -24.76 10.71 17.89
C HIS A 149 -23.45 9.94 18.18
N GLY A 150 -22.98 9.92 19.43
CA GLY A 150 -21.77 9.22 19.83
C GLY A 150 -20.49 9.89 19.31
N ARG A 151 -20.49 11.21 19.07
CA ARG A 151 -19.29 11.98 18.73
C ARG A 151 -18.74 12.65 19.98
N VAL A 152 -17.42 12.63 20.15
CA VAL A 152 -16.75 13.29 21.28
C VAL A 152 -16.94 14.81 21.19
N THR A 153 -17.52 15.42 22.22
CA THR A 153 -17.79 16.87 22.29
C THR A 153 -16.64 17.65 22.92
N SER A 154 -15.85 17.00 23.76
CA SER A 154 -14.86 17.63 24.62
C SER A 154 -13.56 16.81 24.59
N ILE A 155 -12.54 17.27 23.87
CA ILE A 155 -11.20 16.66 23.92
C ILE A 155 -10.28 17.63 24.68
N GLU A 156 -10.20 17.52 26.01
CA GLU A 156 -9.07 18.10 26.72
C GLU A 156 -7.82 17.28 26.38
N ILE A 157 -7.06 17.77 25.40
CA ILE A 157 -5.76 17.19 25.07
C ILE A 157 -4.82 17.44 26.25
N LYS A 158 -4.75 16.48 27.19
CA LYS A 158 -3.60 16.41 28.12
C LYS A 158 -2.36 16.11 27.28
N ARG A 159 -1.69 17.18 26.83
CA ARG A 159 -0.34 17.09 26.27
C ARG A 159 0.50 16.36 27.32
N ARG A 160 0.98 15.16 27.00
CA ARG A 160 2.03 14.51 27.80
C ARG A 160 3.19 15.47 27.87
N VAL A 161 3.39 16.06 29.05
CA VAL A 161 4.63 16.75 29.38
C VAL A 161 5.71 15.68 29.33
N THR A 162 6.58 15.75 28.33
CA THR A 162 7.86 15.06 28.39
C THR A 162 8.69 15.78 29.43
N GLU A 163 8.90 15.14 30.58
CA GLU A 163 9.85 15.60 31.59
C GLU A 163 11.29 15.56 31.03
N PRO A 164 12.17 16.47 31.47
CA PRO A 164 13.49 16.75 30.88
C PRO A 164 14.52 15.64 31.08
#